data_AF-A0A2E8YK64-F1
#
_entry.id   AF-A0A2E8YK64-F1
#
_cell.length_a   1.000
_cell.length_b   1.000
_cell.length_c   1.000
_cell.angle_alpha   90.00
_cell.angle_beta   90.00
_cell.angle_gamma   90.00
#
_symmetry.space_group_name_H-M   'P 1'
#
loop_
_entity.id
_entity.type
_entity.pdbx_description
1 polymer ?
#
loop_
_entity_poly.entity_id
_entity_poly.type
_entity_poly.pdbx_seq_one_letter_code
_entity_poly.pdbx_strand_id
1 'polypeptide(L)' 'MHTPDYRYWSVCTDCQFEGLFDFRRRPDELYDDPELLGVLLDAHCPACDTHETVLVAREEFDEMVFVTRQQSATPEGDCK' A
#
# COMPACT_ATOMS: atom_id res chain seq x y z
N MET A 1 -3.16 -8.82 15.07
CA MET A 1 -2.82 -8.50 13.67
C MET A 1 -3.59 -7.25 13.29
N HIS A 2 -2.89 -6.14 13.03
CA HIS A 2 -3.51 -4.91 12.54
C HIS A 2 -3.67 -5.01 11.02
N THR A 3 -4.88 -4.76 10.52
CA THR A 3 -5.19 -4.73 9.09
C THR A 3 -4.35 -3.66 8.39
N PRO A 4 -3.73 -3.93 7.23
CA PRO A 4 -3.04 -2.90 6.46
C PRO A 4 -4.01 -1.86 5.91
N ASP A 5 -3.54 -0.64 5.69
CA ASP A 5 -4.33 0.43 5.05
C ASP A 5 -4.43 0.18 3.54
N TYR A 6 -3.35 -0.34 2.93
CA TYR A 6 -3.28 -0.64 1.50
C TYR A 6 -2.55 -1.95 1.25
N ARG A 7 -2.92 -2.64 0.16
CA ARG A 7 -2.14 -3.75 -0.39
C ARG A 7 -1.81 -3.47 -1.84
N TYR A 8 -0.52 -3.41 -2.16
CA TYR A 8 -0.05 -3.03 -3.49
C TYR A 8 1.15 -3.86 -3.92
N TRP A 9 1.33 -3.99 -5.23
CA TRP A 9 2.44 -4.76 -5.80
C TRP A 9 3.76 -4.02 -5.59
N SER A 10 4.78 -4.72 -5.09
CA SER A 10 6.12 -4.18 -4.89
C SER A 10 7.18 -5.27 -4.94
N VAL A 11 8.45 -4.87 -4.85
CA VAL A 11 9.63 -5.75 -4.88
C VAL A 11 10.46 -5.52 -3.62
N CYS A 12 10.73 -6.60 -2.87
CA CYS A 12 11.54 -6.54 -1.67
C CYS A 12 13.01 -6.36 -2.05
N THR A 13 13.65 -5.31 -1.55
CA THR A 13 15.08 -5.08 -1.76
C THR A 13 15.94 -6.12 -1.03
N ASP A 14 15.48 -6.63 0.12
CA ASP A 14 16.21 -7.60 0.95
C ASP A 14 16.12 -9.04 0.41
N CYS A 15 14.90 -9.54 0.15
CA CYS A 15 14.68 -10.95 -0.20
C CYS A 15 14.29 -11.19 -1.66
N GLN A 16 14.21 -10.12 -2.48
CA GLN A 16 13.84 -10.17 -3.90
C GLN A 16 12.44 -10.75 -4.17
N PHE A 17 11.58 -10.81 -3.16
CA PHE A 17 10.18 -11.18 -3.33
C PHE A 17 9.43 -10.12 -4.15
N GLU A 18 8.73 -10.57 -5.17
CA GLU A 18 7.83 -9.74 -5.97
C GLU A 18 6.38 -10.15 -5.68
N GLY A 19 5.57 -9.20 -5.20
CA GLY A 19 4.20 -9.53 -4.82
C GLY A 19 3.48 -8.42 -4.08
N LEU A 20 2.37 -8.78 -3.42
CA LEU A 20 1.59 -7.83 -2.62
C LEU A 20 2.25 -7.57 -1.28
N PHE A 21 2.53 -6.29 -1.03
CA PHE A 21 3.02 -5.78 0.24
C PHE A 21 1.88 -5.17 1.03
N ASP A 22 2.05 -5.14 2.35
CA ASP A 22 1.14 -4.49 3.26
C ASP A 22 1.71 -3.09 3.58
N PHE A 23 0.97 -2.04 3.24
CA PHE A 23 1.37 -0.65 3.50
C PHE A 23 0.48 -0.02 4.56
N ARG A 24 1.09 0.82 5.39
CA ARG A 24 0.40 1.57 6.44
C ARG A 24 0.73 3.04 6.42
N ARG A 25 -0.29 3.84 6.69
CA ARG A 25 -0.14 5.25 6.97
C ARG A 25 0.53 5.42 8.33
N ARG A 26 1.35 6.44 8.42
CA ARG A 26 1.94 6.91 9.66
C ARG A 26 1.01 7.95 10.29
N PRO A 27 0.78 7.90 11.61
CA PRO A 27 -0.19 8.78 12.26
C PRO A 27 0.27 10.25 12.31
N ASP A 28 1.57 10.49 12.14
CA ASP A 28 2.23 11.80 12.16
C ASP A 28 2.35 12.47 10.77
N GLU A 29 1.87 11.82 9.72
CA GLU A 29 1.98 12.30 8.33
C GLU A 29 0.65 12.84 7.78
N LEU A 30 0.73 13.85 6.92
CA LEU A 30 -0.41 14.44 6.19
C LEU A 30 -0.49 13.80 4.80
N TYR A 31 -1.63 13.20 4.46
CA TYR A 31 -1.83 12.53 3.15
C TYR A 31 -2.90 13.19 2.29
N ASP A 32 -3.71 14.06 2.88
CA ASP A 32 -4.86 14.68 2.22
C ASP A 32 -4.49 16.01 1.54
N ASP A 33 -3.21 16.42 1.61
CA ASP A 33 -2.70 17.62 0.94
C ASP A 33 -2.34 17.30 -0.53
N PRO A 34 -3.05 17.91 -1.51
CA PRO A 34 -2.82 17.67 -2.93
C PRO A 34 -1.52 18.28 -3.46
N GLU A 35 -0.84 19.14 -2.71
CA GLU A 35 0.43 19.75 -3.12
C GLU A 35 1.66 18.86 -2.80
N LEU A 36 1.45 17.76 -2.07
CA LEU A 36 2.52 16.81 -1.77
C LEU A 36 3.00 16.08 -3.03
N LEU A 37 4.31 16.06 -3.23
CA LEU A 37 4.95 15.31 -4.32
C LEU A 37 5.09 13.81 -4.01
N GLY A 38 5.01 13.43 -2.74
CA GLY A 38 5.10 12.05 -2.27
C GLY A 38 4.75 11.95 -0.80
N VAL A 39 4.53 10.72 -0.33
CA VAL A 39 4.13 10.41 1.05
C VAL A 39 4.99 9.29 1.61
N LEU A 40 5.20 9.31 2.93
CA LEU A 40 5.88 8.22 3.64
C LEU A 40 4.88 7.16 4.06
N LEU A 41 5.18 5.90 3.83
CA LEU A 41 4.40 4.75 4.28
C LEU A 41 5.32 3.74 4.96
N ASP A 42 4.78 2.99 5.93
CA ASP A 42 5.46 1.82 6.44
C ASP A 42 5.04 0.61 5.59
N ALA A 43 6.00 0.01 4.88
CA ALA A 43 5.82 -1.17 4.05
C ALA A 43 6.26 -2.43 4.81
N HIS A 44 5.52 -3.52 4.60
CA HIS A 44 5.83 -4.83 5.16
C HIS A 44 5.90 -5.89 4.06
N CYS A 45 7.05 -6.57 3.99
CA CYS A 45 7.24 -7.69 3.08
C CYS A 45 6.73 -8.99 3.74
N PRO A 46 5.72 -9.67 3.17
CA PRO A 46 5.17 -10.88 3.78
C PRO A 46 6.09 -12.10 3.66
N ALA A 47 7.14 -12.03 2.83
CA ALA A 47 8.04 -13.15 2.56
C ALA A 47 9.19 -13.26 3.56
N CYS A 48 9.76 -12.13 3.98
CA CYS A 48 10.91 -12.09 4.90
C CYS A 48 10.65 -11.32 6.20
N ASP A 49 9.44 -10.78 6.37
CA ASP A 49 9.05 -9.98 7.53
C ASP A 49 9.82 -8.65 7.67
N THR A 50 10.50 -8.20 6.61
CA THR A 50 11.12 -6.86 6.58
C THR A 50 10.03 -5.80 6.70
N HIS A 51 10.28 -4.83 7.59
CA HIS A 51 9.52 -3.60 7.73
C HIS A 51 10.41 -2.41 7.38
N GLU A 52 9.97 -1.58 6.45
CA GLU A 52 10.72 -0.41 6.02
C GLU A 52 9.79 0.80 5.84
N THR A 53 10.32 2.00 6.09
CA THR A 53 9.62 3.23 5.74
C THR A 53 10.04 3.63 4.32
N VAL A 54 9.07 3.77 3.43
CA VAL A 54 9.28 4.06 2.01
C VAL A 54 8.65 5.40 1.64
N LEU A 55 9.32 6.13 0.76
CA LEU A 55 8.76 7.32 0.11
C LEU A 55 8.10 6.88 -1.20
N VAL A 56 6.79 7.09 -1.29
CA VAL A 56 5.98 6.77 -2.46
C VAL A 56 5.62 8.07 -3.17
N ALA A 57 5.77 8.10 -4.49
CA ALA A 57 5.38 9.25 -5.29
C ALA A 57 3.87 9.48 -5.19
N ARG A 58 3.43 10.75 -5.31
CA ARG A 58 2.01 11.09 -5.15
C ARG A 58 1.12 10.32 -6.12
N GLU A 59 1.53 10.22 -7.38
CA GLU A 59 0.80 9.50 -8.43
C GLU A 59 0.61 8.01 -8.07
N GLU A 60 1.68 7.35 -7.63
CA GLU A 60 1.63 5.95 -7.20
C GLU A 60 0.77 5.76 -5.95
N PHE A 61 0.83 6.68 -4.99
CA PHE A 61 -0.05 6.65 -3.81
C PHE A 61 -1.54 6.79 -4.20
N ASP A 62 -1.86 7.69 -5.12
CA ASP A 62 -3.23 7.86 -5.61
C ASP A 62 -3.72 6.59 -6.33
N GLU A 63 -2.85 5.89 -7.07
CA GLU A 63 -3.14 4.56 -7.63
C GLU A 63 -3.39 3.50 -6.54
N MET A 64 -2.54 3.44 -5.51
CA MET A 64 -2.73 2.51 -4.37
C MET A 64 -4.09 2.73 -3.69
N VAL A 65 -4.47 3.99 -3.45
CA VAL A 65 -5.76 4.37 -2.86
C VAL A 65 -6.91 3.94 -3.77
N PHE A 66 -6.78 4.16 -5.08
CA PHE A 66 -7.80 3.78 -6.06
C PHE A 66 -8.00 2.26 -6.11
N VAL A 67 -6.91 1.48 -6.23
CA VAL A 67 -6.96 0.01 -6.29
C VAL A 67 -7.55 -0.57 -5.01
N THR A 68 -7.13 -0.06 -3.85
CA THR A 68 -7.64 -0.55 -2.55
C THR A 68 -9.14 -0.34 -2.44
N ARG A 69 -9.67 0.82 -2.87
CA ARG A 69 -11.12 1.08 -2.90
C ARG A 69 -11.88 0.09 -3.77
N GLN A 70 -11.32 -0.29 -4.93
CA GLN A 70 -11.93 -1.29 -5.81
C GLN A 70 -11.94 -2.69 -5.21
N GLN A 71 -10.88 -3.08 -4.50
CA GLN A 71 -10.82 -4.38 -3.83
C GLN A 71 -11.88 -4.50 -2.73
N SER A 72 -12.15 -3.42 -1.99
CA SER A 72 -13.24 -3.35 -1.00
C SER A 72 -14.65 -3.26 -1.61
N ALA A 73 -14.76 -3.04 -2.93
CA ALA A 73 -16.02 -2.83 -3.63
C ALA A 73 -16.48 -4.02 -4.48
N THR A 74 -15.93 -5.22 -4.27
CA THR A 74 -16.46 -6.43 -4.92
C THR A 74 -17.64 -6.98 -4.10
N PRO A 75 -18.90 -6.79 -4.51
CA PRO A 75 -19.94 -7.70 -4.05
C PRO A 75 -19.65 -9.08 -4.64
N GLU A 76 -19.60 -10.10 -3.80
CA GLU A 76 -19.82 -11.47 -4.25
C GLU A 76 -21.17 -11.50 -5.01
N GLY A 77 -21.16 -11.71 -6.32
CA GLY A 77 -22.40 -11.63 -7.10
C GLY A 77 -22.29 -12.13 -8.53
N ASP A 78 -22.83 -13.33 -8.75
CA ASP A 78 -23.24 -13.95 -10.02
C ASP A 78 -22.15 -14.40 -11.00
N CYS A 79 -21.64 -15.61 -10.74
CA CYS A 79 -21.34 -16.55 -11.82
C CYS A 79 -22.68 -17.18 -12.24
N LYS A 80 -23.12 -16.91 -13.47
CA LYS A 80 -24.23 -17.62 -14.11
C LYS A 80 -23.80 -18.14 -15.47
#